data_AF-A0AAX4KX22-F1
#
_entry.id   AF-A0AAX4KX22-F1
#
_cell.length_a   1.000
_cell.length_b   1.000
_cell.length_c   1.000
_cell.angle_alpha   90.00
_cell.angle_beta   90.00
_cell.angle_gamma   90.00
#
_symmetry.space_group_name_H-M   'P 1'
#
loop_
_entity.id
_entity.type
_entity.pdbx_description
1 polymer ?
#
loop_
_entity_poly.entity_id
_entity_poly.type
_entity_poly.pdbx_seq_one_letter_code
_entity_poly.pdbx_strand_id
1 'polypeptide(L)'
;MRLIISCMDRRLNSYIRKNYPNAVVIRNAGANVNSLINTLEKYKNNVDEVVLLPHTDCGAMKVVFSSLKEGKKLTSIVEESLVNQFSSKRFDSLSDLERLNLEIQSERLIRIFGNKVKAELIDVNKIDVPPTKDPYMVYLTKPSPPVELGSNVYVISADDKDIWDSLDIAIYGMRISRVVVNDPKLAEKVKSIYPSVTTSTSF
;
A
#
# COMPACT_ATOMS: atom_id res chain seq x y z
N MET A 1 9.35 7.59 18.05
CA MET A 1 8.38 6.68 17.41
C MET A 1 8.98 6.00 16.19
N ARG A 2 8.66 4.72 15.95
CA ARG A 2 9.01 4.00 14.70
C ARG A 2 7.83 4.05 13.73
N LEU A 3 8.09 4.40 12.47
CA LEU A 3 7.10 4.45 11.40
C LEU A 3 7.39 3.33 10.38
N ILE A 4 6.40 2.51 10.07
CA ILE A 4 6.50 1.47 9.04
C ILE A 4 5.71 1.92 7.82
N ILE A 5 6.33 1.86 6.65
CA ILE A 5 5.70 2.15 5.36
C ILE A 5 5.75 0.87 4.55
N SER A 6 4.58 0.30 4.24
CA SER A 6 4.48 -1.04 3.65
C SER A 6 3.42 -1.11 2.56
N CYS A 7 3.47 -2.16 1.73
CA CYS A 7 2.37 -2.45 0.83
C CYS A 7 1.10 -2.85 1.61
N MET A 8 -0.08 -2.61 1.02
CA MET A 8 -1.39 -3.05 1.51
C MET A 8 -1.62 -4.57 1.49
N ASP A 9 -0.66 -5.34 0.96
CA ASP A 9 -0.76 -6.78 0.75
C ASP A 9 -1.11 -7.56 2.03
N ARG A 10 -2.16 -8.39 1.97
CA ARG A 10 -2.64 -9.22 3.08
C ARG A 10 -1.56 -10.11 3.70
N ARG A 11 -0.56 -10.53 2.91
CA ARG A 11 0.53 -11.42 3.35
C ARG A 11 1.46 -10.74 4.35
N LEU A 12 1.50 -9.41 4.38
CA LEU A 12 2.33 -8.65 5.31
C LEU A 12 1.67 -8.43 6.68
N ASN A 13 0.39 -8.78 6.87
CA ASN A 13 -0.35 -8.51 8.11
C ASN A 13 0.35 -9.15 9.34
N SER A 14 0.59 -10.46 9.29
CA SER A 14 1.24 -11.21 10.38
C SER A 14 2.70 -10.80 10.57
N TYR A 15 3.42 -10.60 9.46
CA TYR A 15 4.82 -10.17 9.47
C TYR A 15 5.00 -8.83 10.18
N ILE A 16 4.21 -7.81 9.83
CA ILE A 16 4.32 -6.48 10.45
C ILE A 16 3.94 -6.54 11.92
N ARG A 17 2.85 -7.23 12.27
CA ARG A 17 2.43 -7.38 13.67
C ARG A 17 3.50 -8.03 14.53
N LYS A 18 4.15 -9.09 14.03
CA LYS A 18 5.18 -9.84 14.76
C LYS A 18 6.48 -9.04 14.94
N ASN A 19 6.94 -8.36 13.89
CA ASN A 19 8.24 -7.68 13.90
C ASN A 19 8.17 -6.21 14.37
N TYR A 20 7.00 -5.57 14.27
CA TYR A 20 6.81 -4.15 14.56
C TYR A 20 5.54 -3.86 15.37
N PRO A 21 5.27 -4.56 16.49
CA PRO A 21 4.00 -4.49 17.21
C PRO A 21 3.67 -3.09 17.78
N ASN A 22 4.68 -2.28 18.06
CA ASN A 22 4.53 -0.95 18.69
C ASN A 22 4.77 0.21 17.72
N ALA A 23 4.90 -0.06 16.42
CA ALA A 23 5.16 0.96 15.41
C ALA A 23 3.86 1.51 14.83
N VAL A 24 3.87 2.76 14.35
CA VAL A 24 2.76 3.29 13.53
C VAL A 24 2.94 2.77 12.11
N VAL A 25 1.88 2.23 11.51
CA VAL A 25 1.94 1.60 10.19
C VAL A 25 1.14 2.40 9.17
N ILE A 26 1.81 2.84 8.10
CA ILE A 26 1.22 3.44 6.91
C ILE A 26 1.29 2.40 5.78
N ARG A 27 0.18 2.19 5.09
CA ARG A 27 0.08 1.14 4.06
C ARG A 27 -0.70 1.60 2.86
N ASN A 28 -0.18 1.33 1.67
CA ASN A 28 -0.85 1.62 0.41
C ASN A 28 -0.39 0.64 -0.68
N ALA A 29 -0.90 0.76 -1.90
CA ALA A 29 -0.47 -0.09 -3.00
C ALA A 29 1.02 0.15 -3.32
N GLY A 30 1.83 -0.91 -3.22
CA GLY A 30 3.26 -0.87 -3.59
C GLY A 30 4.19 -0.14 -2.62
N ALA A 31 3.72 0.22 -1.42
CA ALA A 31 4.46 1.12 -0.52
C ALA A 31 4.84 2.45 -1.22
N ASN A 32 3.94 2.96 -2.07
CA ASN A 32 4.17 4.10 -2.95
C ASN A 32 4.21 5.42 -2.16
N VAL A 33 5.41 5.95 -1.94
CA VAL A 33 5.65 7.19 -1.18
C VAL A 33 5.06 8.40 -1.89
N ASN A 34 4.99 8.37 -3.22
CA ASN A 34 4.40 9.45 -4.02
C ASN A 34 2.94 9.73 -3.65
N SER A 35 2.18 8.70 -3.31
CA SER A 35 0.76 8.83 -2.95
C SER A 35 0.54 9.19 -1.48
N LEU A 36 1.58 9.18 -0.65
CA LEU A 36 1.49 9.31 0.81
C LEU A 36 1.93 10.67 1.34
N ILE A 37 2.10 11.68 0.48
CA ILE A 37 2.73 12.95 0.87
C ILE A 37 1.98 13.65 2.00
N ASN A 38 0.64 13.71 1.94
CA ASN A 38 -0.14 14.38 2.99
C ASN A 38 -0.03 13.64 4.33
N THR A 39 -0.02 12.31 4.28
CA THR A 39 0.13 11.46 5.45
C THR A 39 1.52 11.64 6.06
N LEU A 40 2.57 11.53 5.27
CA LEU A 40 3.96 11.55 5.75
C LEU A 40 4.38 12.89 6.36
N GLU A 41 3.90 14.00 5.82
CA GLU A 41 4.20 15.34 6.38
C GLU A 41 3.72 15.49 7.83
N LYS A 42 2.63 14.82 8.23
CA LYS A 42 2.16 14.83 9.64
C LYS A 42 3.11 14.12 10.61
N TYR A 43 3.92 13.18 10.10
CA TYR A 43 4.83 12.36 10.90
C TYR A 43 6.28 12.86 10.88
N LYS A 44 6.65 13.69 9.91
CA LYS A 44 8.03 14.14 9.64
C LYS A 44 8.83 14.55 10.88
N ASN A 45 8.21 15.28 11.81
CA ASN A 45 8.88 15.82 12.99
C ASN A 45 8.80 14.92 14.24
N ASN A 46 8.07 13.81 14.18
CA ASN A 46 7.74 12.97 15.35
C ASN A 46 8.33 11.55 15.28
N VAL A 47 9.17 11.27 14.30
CA VAL A 47 9.68 9.92 14.00
C VAL A 47 11.19 9.82 14.26
N ASP A 48 11.60 8.74 14.92
CA ASP A 48 13.01 8.41 15.20
C ASP A 48 13.59 7.53 14.10
N GLU A 49 12.76 6.65 13.53
CA GLU A 49 13.13 5.67 12.52
C GLU A 49 11.97 5.40 11.57
N VAL A 50 12.27 5.34 10.28
CA VAL A 50 11.32 4.95 9.22
C VAL A 50 11.81 3.66 8.60
N VAL A 51 10.94 2.65 8.53
CA VAL A 51 11.24 1.38 7.86
C VAL A 51 10.32 1.21 6.66
N LEU A 52 10.92 1.14 5.48
CA LEU A 52 10.24 0.92 4.21
C LEU A 52 10.27 -0.57 3.86
N LEU A 53 9.10 -1.17 3.66
CA LEU A 53 8.89 -2.60 3.43
C LEU A 53 8.06 -2.88 2.16
N PRO A 54 8.56 -2.59 0.95
CA PRO A 54 8.03 -3.18 -0.28
C PRO A 54 8.24 -4.70 -0.24
N HIS A 55 7.61 -5.41 -1.18
CA HIS A 55 7.69 -6.86 -1.20
C HIS A 55 7.70 -7.44 -2.61
N THR A 56 8.15 -8.70 -2.73
CA THR A 56 8.10 -9.48 -3.96
C THR A 56 6.69 -9.92 -4.29
N ASP A 57 6.44 -10.26 -5.56
CA ASP A 57 5.11 -10.65 -6.06
C ASP A 57 4.05 -9.56 -5.80
N CYS A 58 4.42 -8.30 -6.00
CA CYS A 58 3.59 -7.15 -5.66
C CYS A 58 2.50 -6.90 -6.72
N GLY A 59 1.24 -6.88 -6.30
CA GLY A 59 0.10 -6.56 -7.18
C GLY A 59 0.22 -5.18 -7.85
N ALA A 60 0.71 -4.17 -7.12
CA ALA A 60 0.91 -2.83 -7.67
C ALA A 60 2.02 -2.82 -8.74
N MET A 61 3.11 -3.56 -8.53
CA MET A 61 4.18 -3.65 -9.54
C MET A 61 3.75 -4.44 -10.76
N LYS A 62 2.88 -5.45 -10.62
CA LYS A 62 2.23 -6.11 -11.76
C LYS A 62 1.37 -5.14 -12.57
N VAL A 63 0.63 -4.24 -11.90
CA VAL A 63 -0.14 -3.17 -12.56
C VAL A 63 0.77 -2.24 -13.36
N VAL A 64 1.86 -1.76 -12.75
CA VAL A 64 2.86 -0.92 -13.44
C VAL A 64 3.48 -1.67 -14.64
N PHE A 65 3.89 -2.92 -14.43
CA PHE A 65 4.48 -3.75 -15.47
C PHE A 65 3.53 -3.91 -16.66
N SER A 66 2.28 -4.32 -16.43
CA SER A 66 1.31 -4.48 -17.51
C SER A 66 0.95 -3.15 -18.19
N SER A 67 0.94 -2.03 -17.48
CA SER A 67 0.72 -0.72 -18.12
C SER A 67 1.86 -0.36 -19.07
N LEU A 68 3.11 -0.43 -18.60
CA LEU A 68 4.27 0.02 -19.37
C LEU A 68 4.74 -0.97 -20.44
N LYS A 69 4.56 -2.29 -20.24
CA LYS A 69 5.02 -3.33 -21.17
C LYS A 69 3.93 -3.88 -22.06
N GLU A 70 2.68 -3.91 -21.59
CA GLU A 70 1.54 -4.49 -22.33
C GLU A 70 0.55 -3.41 -22.81
N GLY A 71 0.72 -2.14 -22.43
CA GLY A 71 -0.17 -1.05 -22.82
C GLY A 71 -1.55 -1.12 -22.16
N LYS A 72 -1.68 -1.82 -21.03
CA LYS A 72 -2.95 -1.85 -20.28
C LYS A 72 -3.29 -0.45 -19.76
N LYS A 73 -4.47 0.04 -20.12
CA LYS A 73 -5.00 1.32 -19.65
C LYS A 73 -5.37 1.24 -18.17
N LEU A 74 -5.07 2.31 -17.44
CA LEU A 74 -5.43 2.46 -16.04
C LEU A 74 -6.23 3.76 -15.86
N THR A 75 -6.73 4.00 -14.65
CA THR A 75 -7.32 5.29 -14.31
C THR A 75 -6.21 6.34 -14.21
N SER A 76 -6.54 7.60 -14.52
CA SER A 76 -5.56 8.69 -14.51
C SER A 76 -4.86 8.84 -13.15
N ILE A 77 -5.60 8.65 -12.04
CA ILE A 77 -5.02 8.74 -10.70
C ILE A 77 -3.93 7.67 -10.48
N VAL A 78 -4.10 6.45 -10.97
CA VAL A 78 -3.08 5.38 -10.84
C VAL A 78 -1.91 5.65 -11.78
N GLU A 79 -2.17 6.12 -13.00
CA GLU A 79 -1.10 6.49 -13.95
C GLU A 79 -0.21 7.59 -13.38
N GLU A 80 -0.83 8.67 -12.89
CA GLU A 80 -0.14 9.83 -12.32
C GLU A 80 0.60 9.51 -11.02
N SER A 81 -0.05 8.80 -10.09
CA SER A 81 0.50 8.58 -8.75
C SER A 81 1.49 7.42 -8.68
N LEU A 82 1.30 6.36 -9.47
CA LEU A 82 2.08 5.12 -9.37
C LEU A 82 2.91 4.82 -10.62
N VAL A 83 2.35 4.93 -11.83
CA VAL A 83 3.03 4.43 -13.04
C VAL A 83 4.09 5.39 -13.56
N ASN A 84 3.79 6.69 -13.62
CA ASN A 84 4.64 7.69 -14.26
C ASN A 84 6.04 7.82 -13.66
N GLN A 85 6.22 7.45 -12.39
CA GLN A 85 7.53 7.41 -11.75
C GLN A 85 8.49 6.33 -12.33
N PHE A 86 7.95 5.36 -13.07
CA PHE A 86 8.73 4.29 -13.72
C PHE A 86 8.85 4.45 -15.24
N SER A 87 8.11 5.37 -15.88
CA SER A 87 7.97 5.44 -17.34
C SER A 87 9.28 5.72 -18.09
N SER A 88 10.21 6.44 -17.47
CA SER A 88 11.54 6.74 -18.02
C SER A 88 12.63 5.77 -17.57
N LYS A 89 12.29 4.75 -16.77
CA LYS A 89 13.24 3.80 -16.19
C LYS A 89 13.32 2.53 -17.03
N ARG A 90 14.48 1.90 -17.02
CA ARG A 90 14.70 0.61 -17.70
C ARG A 90 14.55 -0.53 -16.69
N PHE A 91 13.75 -1.52 -17.04
CA PHE A 91 13.57 -2.78 -16.31
C PHE A 91 13.06 -3.83 -17.29
N ASP A 92 13.46 -5.09 -17.10
CA ASP A 92 13.13 -6.18 -18.02
C ASP A 92 12.21 -7.23 -17.40
N SER A 93 12.22 -7.35 -16.07
CA SER A 93 11.37 -8.28 -15.33
C SER A 93 10.57 -7.60 -14.22
N LEU A 94 9.55 -8.29 -13.71
CA LEU A 94 8.83 -7.87 -12.51
C LEU A 94 9.77 -7.74 -11.30
N SER A 95 10.75 -8.64 -11.19
CA SER A 95 11.73 -8.60 -10.09
C SER A 95 12.64 -7.36 -10.17
N ASP A 96 13.04 -6.94 -11.38
CA ASP A 96 13.78 -5.69 -11.58
C ASP A 96 12.93 -4.48 -11.17
N LEU A 97 11.65 -4.48 -11.55
CA LEU A 97 10.73 -3.42 -11.20
C LEU A 97 10.48 -3.32 -9.69
N GLU A 98 10.41 -4.44 -8.97
CA GLU A 98 10.27 -4.48 -7.51
C GLU A 98 11.52 -3.94 -6.79
N ARG A 99 12.73 -4.24 -7.30
CA ARG A 99 13.98 -3.63 -6.81
C ARG A 99 14.02 -2.13 -7.09
N LEU A 100 13.65 -1.73 -8.30
CA LEU A 100 13.58 -0.32 -8.69
C LEU A 100 12.56 0.44 -7.84
N ASN A 101 11.45 -0.18 -7.46
CA ASN A 101 10.49 0.41 -6.53
C ASN A 101 11.12 0.62 -5.15
N LEU A 102 11.83 -0.37 -4.59
CA LEU A 102 12.56 -0.19 -3.33
C LEU A 102 13.50 1.03 -3.39
N GLU A 103 14.29 1.16 -4.46
CA GLU A 103 15.23 2.26 -4.65
C GLU A 103 14.51 3.62 -4.70
N ILE A 104 13.52 3.76 -5.60
CA ILE A 104 12.78 5.02 -5.79
C ILE A 104 12.06 5.45 -4.52
N GLN A 105 11.37 4.52 -3.85
CA GLN A 105 10.63 4.84 -2.63
C GLN A 105 11.59 5.17 -1.47
N SER A 106 12.72 4.48 -1.37
CA SER A 106 13.75 4.76 -0.36
C SER A 106 14.34 6.17 -0.54
N GLU A 107 14.72 6.54 -1.77
CA GLU A 107 15.21 7.88 -2.07
C GLU A 107 14.20 8.97 -1.70
N ARG A 108 12.92 8.76 -2.00
CA ARG A 108 11.85 9.70 -1.64
C ARG A 108 11.72 9.85 -0.12
N LEU A 109 11.77 8.75 0.64
CA LEU A 109 11.72 8.82 2.09
C LEU A 109 12.96 9.48 2.69
N ILE A 110 14.14 9.23 2.14
CA ILE A 110 15.38 9.88 2.59
C ILE A 110 15.28 11.41 2.43
N ARG A 111 14.65 11.89 1.35
CA ARG A 111 14.39 13.33 1.17
C ARG A 111 13.44 13.92 2.23
N ILE A 112 12.52 13.11 2.77
CA ILE A 112 11.53 13.54 3.78
C ILE A 112 12.11 13.43 5.20
N PHE A 113 12.75 12.31 5.53
CA PHE A 113 13.13 11.92 6.89
C PHE A 113 14.65 11.86 7.14
N GLY A 114 15.47 12.06 6.11
CA GLY A 114 16.93 12.02 6.19
C GLY A 114 17.48 10.61 6.41
N ASN A 115 18.53 10.52 7.24
CA ASN A 115 19.25 9.29 7.55
C ASN A 115 18.49 8.30 8.47
N LYS A 116 17.24 8.62 8.85
CA LYS A 116 16.38 7.78 9.68
C LYS A 116 15.76 6.60 8.93
N VAL A 117 15.93 6.54 7.61
CA VAL A 117 15.27 5.59 6.73
C VAL A 117 16.09 4.30 6.61
N LYS A 118 15.42 3.18 6.85
CA LYS A 118 15.86 1.83 6.49
C LYS A 118 14.89 1.25 5.49
N ALA A 119 15.38 0.44 4.56
CA ALA A 119 14.56 -0.14 3.51
C ALA A 119 14.96 -1.60 3.27
N GLU A 120 13.97 -2.47 3.12
CA GLU A 120 14.15 -3.90 2.88
C GLU A 120 13.08 -4.40 1.92
N LEU A 121 13.48 -5.17 0.90
CA LEU A 121 12.54 -5.88 0.03
C LEU A 121 12.16 -7.21 0.68
N ILE A 122 10.90 -7.32 1.11
CA ILE A 122 10.39 -8.52 1.77
C ILE A 122 10.04 -9.59 0.74
N ASP A 123 10.55 -10.81 0.92
CA ASP A 123 10.13 -11.96 0.12
C ASP A 123 8.87 -12.60 0.70
N VAL A 124 7.71 -12.35 0.08
CA VAL A 124 6.42 -12.85 0.59
C VAL A 124 6.29 -14.36 0.52
N ASN A 125 7.07 -15.05 -0.30
CA ASN A 125 7.03 -16.52 -0.38
C ASN A 125 7.62 -17.19 0.87
N LYS A 126 8.35 -16.42 1.69
CA LYS A 126 8.90 -16.88 2.98
C LYS A 126 7.97 -16.60 4.16
N ILE A 127 6.83 -15.95 3.92
CA ILE A 127 5.85 -15.64 4.96
C ILE A 127 4.79 -16.74 4.97
N ASP A 128 4.59 -17.36 6.13
CA ASP A 128 3.48 -18.27 6.33
C ASP A 128 2.16 -17.48 6.41
N VAL A 129 1.28 -17.75 5.45
CA VAL A 129 0.00 -17.05 5.31
C VAL A 129 -1.11 -18.10 5.25
N PRO A 130 -1.95 -18.19 6.30
CA PRO A 130 -3.02 -19.17 6.34
C PRO A 130 -3.94 -19.08 5.12
N PRO A 131 -4.34 -20.21 4.51
CA PRO A 131 -5.31 -20.20 3.44
C PRO A 131 -6.65 -19.66 3.96
N THR A 132 -7.37 -18.96 3.09
CA THR A 132 -8.70 -18.42 3.40
C THR A 132 -9.66 -18.78 2.27
N LYS A 133 -10.90 -19.09 2.66
CA LYS A 133 -12.03 -19.27 1.73
C LYS A 133 -12.90 -18.00 1.65
N ASP A 134 -12.62 -17.03 2.51
CA ASP A 134 -13.40 -15.80 2.56
C ASP A 134 -13.03 -14.91 1.37
N PRO A 135 -14.01 -14.17 0.82
CA PRO A 135 -13.72 -13.13 -0.16
C PRO A 135 -12.70 -12.13 0.37
N TYR A 136 -11.81 -11.68 -0.52
CA TYR A 136 -10.88 -10.60 -0.19
C TYR A 136 -11.62 -9.30 0.10
N MET A 137 -11.09 -8.52 1.03
CA MET A 137 -11.60 -7.19 1.37
C MET A 137 -10.47 -6.22 1.64
N VAL A 138 -10.76 -4.92 1.52
CA VAL A 138 -9.87 -3.84 1.94
C VAL A 138 -10.34 -3.30 3.28
N TYR A 139 -9.42 -3.15 4.23
CA TYR A 139 -9.62 -2.37 5.44
C TYR A 139 -8.98 -0.99 5.26
N LEU A 140 -9.80 0.06 5.32
CA LEU A 140 -9.37 1.45 5.36
C LEU A 140 -9.26 1.91 6.82
N THR A 141 -8.07 2.37 7.19
CA THR A 141 -7.82 2.92 8.52
C THR A 141 -6.92 4.15 8.45
N LYS A 142 -6.89 4.92 9.53
CA LYS A 142 -5.82 5.89 9.79
C LYS A 142 -4.54 5.15 10.20
N PRO A 143 -3.36 5.79 10.05
CA PRO A 143 -2.13 5.23 10.59
C PRO A 143 -2.23 4.96 12.08
N SER A 144 -1.94 3.73 12.46
CA SER A 144 -2.08 3.20 13.81
C SER A 144 -1.14 2.01 14.01
N PRO A 145 -1.00 1.50 15.25
CA PRO A 145 -0.34 0.24 15.50
C PRO A 145 -0.97 -0.93 14.70
N PRO A 146 -0.18 -1.95 14.32
CA PRO A 146 -0.70 -3.08 13.55
C PRO A 146 -1.75 -3.84 14.35
N VAL A 147 -2.90 -4.11 13.72
CA VAL A 147 -4.01 -4.88 14.29
C VAL A 147 -4.00 -6.31 13.77
N GLU A 148 -4.62 -7.21 14.53
CA GLU A 148 -4.86 -8.59 14.11
C GLU A 148 -5.92 -8.63 13.01
N LEU A 149 -5.58 -9.23 11.87
CA LEU A 149 -6.43 -9.27 10.69
C LEU A 149 -6.39 -10.64 10.05
N GLY A 150 -7.53 -11.03 9.45
CA GLY A 150 -7.64 -12.24 8.65
C GLY A 150 -6.70 -12.22 7.44
N SER A 151 -6.35 -13.41 6.96
CA SER A 151 -5.45 -13.56 5.81
C SER A 151 -6.08 -13.12 4.48
N ASN A 152 -7.37 -12.76 4.45
CA ASN A 152 -8.09 -12.20 3.30
C ASN A 152 -8.14 -10.65 3.28
N VAL A 153 -7.56 -9.98 4.28
CA VAL A 153 -7.68 -8.53 4.44
C VAL A 153 -6.46 -7.80 3.90
N TYR A 154 -6.67 -6.95 2.89
CA TYR A 154 -5.70 -5.94 2.46
C TYR A 154 -5.89 -4.67 3.30
N VAL A 155 -4.82 -3.94 3.61
CA VAL A 155 -4.91 -2.78 4.51
C VAL A 155 -4.39 -1.53 3.82
N ILE A 156 -5.24 -0.52 3.67
CA ILE A 156 -4.82 0.82 3.31
C ILE A 156 -4.90 1.67 4.57
N SER A 157 -3.76 2.18 5.00
CA SER A 157 -3.57 2.93 6.22
C SER A 157 -2.91 4.26 5.90
N ALA A 158 -3.70 5.32 5.75
CA ALA A 158 -3.23 6.65 5.35
C ALA A 158 -4.27 7.72 5.70
N ASP A 159 -3.97 8.98 5.41
CA ASP A 159 -4.98 10.03 5.41
C ASP A 159 -5.93 9.93 4.21
N ASP A 160 -7.15 10.46 4.36
CA ASP A 160 -8.23 10.28 3.35
C ASP A 160 -7.91 10.91 2.00
N LYS A 161 -6.90 11.78 1.91
CA LYS A 161 -6.43 12.36 0.65
C LYS A 161 -5.53 11.42 -0.14
N ASP A 162 -4.95 10.43 0.52
CA ASP A 162 -3.84 9.60 0.03
C ASP A 162 -4.24 8.13 -0.25
N ILE A 163 -5.52 7.79 -0.07
CA ILE A 163 -6.00 6.40 -0.19
C ILE A 163 -6.48 5.99 -1.59
N TRP A 164 -6.73 6.97 -2.47
CA TRP A 164 -7.58 6.77 -3.65
C TRP A 164 -6.93 5.94 -4.77
N ASP A 165 -5.66 6.14 -5.05
CA ASP A 165 -4.92 5.32 -6.03
C ASP A 165 -4.87 3.83 -5.61
N SER A 166 -4.72 3.60 -4.31
CA SER A 166 -4.66 2.27 -3.73
C SER A 166 -6.02 1.58 -3.73
N LEU A 167 -7.09 2.35 -3.50
CA LEU A 167 -8.46 1.88 -3.68
C LEU A 167 -8.75 1.53 -5.13
N ASP A 168 -8.35 2.36 -6.09
CA ASP A 168 -8.48 2.07 -7.53
C ASP A 168 -7.80 0.76 -7.90
N ILE A 169 -6.57 0.54 -7.42
CA ILE A 169 -5.85 -0.72 -7.66
C ILE A 169 -6.57 -1.90 -7.02
N ALA A 170 -7.04 -1.78 -5.78
CA ALA A 170 -7.76 -2.85 -5.11
C ALA A 170 -9.08 -3.20 -5.82
N ILE A 171 -9.85 -2.20 -6.24
CA ILE A 171 -11.18 -2.37 -6.80
C ILE A 171 -11.10 -2.81 -8.26
N TYR A 172 -10.33 -2.12 -9.10
CA TYR A 172 -10.27 -2.41 -10.54
C TYR A 172 -9.17 -3.40 -10.89
N GLY A 173 -7.98 -3.26 -10.29
CA GLY A 173 -6.84 -4.14 -10.56
C GLY A 173 -7.00 -5.52 -9.91
N MET A 174 -7.47 -5.56 -8.66
CA MET A 174 -7.57 -6.79 -7.88
C MET A 174 -9.00 -7.31 -7.72
N ARG A 175 -10.01 -6.57 -8.23
CA ARG A 175 -11.43 -6.94 -8.22
C ARG A 175 -12.00 -7.16 -6.81
N ILE A 176 -11.52 -6.39 -5.83
CA ILE A 176 -12.05 -6.42 -4.47
C ILE A 176 -13.31 -5.54 -4.40
N SER A 177 -14.43 -6.14 -4.04
CA SER A 177 -15.73 -5.46 -3.97
C SER A 177 -16.19 -5.12 -2.54
N ARG A 178 -15.43 -5.50 -1.51
CA ARG A 178 -15.75 -5.22 -0.11
C ARG A 178 -14.71 -4.29 0.51
N VAL A 179 -15.17 -3.16 1.05
CA VAL A 179 -14.34 -2.18 1.74
C VAL A 179 -14.88 -1.96 3.15
N VAL A 180 -14.06 -2.24 4.16
CA VAL A 180 -14.36 -1.98 5.57
C VAL A 180 -13.75 -0.66 5.97
N VAL A 181 -14.52 0.23 6.56
CA VAL A 181 -14.08 1.58 6.95
C VAL A 181 -14.86 2.07 8.15
N ASN A 182 -14.16 2.48 9.20
CA ASN A 182 -14.80 2.87 10.45
C ASN A 182 -15.43 4.28 10.41
N ASP A 183 -14.97 5.14 9.50
CA ASP A 183 -15.51 6.50 9.32
C ASP A 183 -16.73 6.48 8.37
N PRO A 184 -17.96 6.80 8.84
CA PRO A 184 -19.15 6.81 8.02
C PRO A 184 -19.10 7.78 6.84
N LYS A 185 -18.48 8.96 7.01
CA LYS A 185 -18.37 9.96 5.93
C LYS A 185 -17.45 9.45 4.83
N LEU A 186 -16.35 8.80 5.22
CA LEU A 186 -15.47 8.14 4.26
C LEU A 186 -16.17 6.98 3.57
N ALA A 187 -16.98 6.20 4.30
CA ALA A 187 -17.78 5.11 3.73
C ALA A 187 -18.75 5.57 2.64
N GLU A 188 -19.44 6.68 2.87
CA GLU A 188 -20.33 7.31 1.89
C GLU A 188 -19.57 7.80 0.67
N LYS A 189 -18.41 8.45 0.88
CA LYS A 189 -17.56 8.92 -0.21
C LYS A 189 -17.04 7.75 -1.08
N VAL A 190 -16.61 6.65 -0.45
CA VAL A 190 -16.20 5.43 -1.15
C VAL A 190 -17.37 4.87 -1.98
N LYS A 191 -18.58 4.76 -1.42
CA LYS A 191 -19.77 4.31 -2.17
C LYS A 191 -20.11 5.22 -3.35
N SER A 192 -19.96 6.54 -3.17
CA SER A 192 -20.23 7.52 -4.23
C SER A 192 -19.25 7.41 -5.40
N ILE A 193 -17.98 7.12 -5.13
CA ILE A 193 -16.93 7.00 -6.16
C ILE A 193 -16.96 5.59 -6.78
N TYR A 194 -17.25 4.56 -5.98
CA TYR A 194 -17.27 3.16 -6.39
C TYR A 194 -18.64 2.52 -6.10
N PRO A 195 -19.66 2.76 -6.94
CA PRO A 195 -21.02 2.26 -6.68
C PRO A 195 -21.14 0.72 -6.64
N SER A 196 -20.18 -0.01 -7.22
CA SER A 196 -20.12 -1.47 -7.21
C SER A 196 -19.56 -2.06 -5.92
N VAL A 197 -19.07 -1.24 -5.00
CA VAL A 197 -18.44 -1.67 -3.75
C VAL A 197 -19.44 -1.68 -2.60
N THR A 198 -19.45 -2.76 -1.84
CA THR A 198 -20.13 -2.84 -0.54
C THR A 198 -19.21 -2.26 0.53
N THR A 199 -19.69 -1.25 1.27
CA THR A 199 -18.98 -0.72 2.44
C THR A 199 -19.61 -1.15 3.76
N SER A 200 -18.78 -1.52 4.74
CA SER A 200 -19.18 -1.85 6.12
C SER A 200 -18.37 -1.05 7.14
N THR A 201 -19.00 -0.70 8.26
CA THR A 201 -18.37 0.06 9.37
C THR A 201 -17.92 -0.81 10.54
N SER A 202 -18.14 -2.12 10.46
CA SER A 202 -17.70 -3.12 11.43
C SER A 202 -16.79 -4.15 10.77
N PHE A 203 -15.79 -4.56 11.54
CA PHE A 203 -14.98 -5.75 11.32
C PHE A 203 -15.69 -6.98 11.87
#